data_AF-A0A653MR88-F1
#
_entry.id   AF-A0A653MR88-F1
#
_cell.length_a   1.000
_cell.length_b   1.000
_cell.length_c   1.000
_cell.angle_alpha   90.00
_cell.angle_beta   90.00
_cell.angle_gamma   90.00
#
_symmetry.space_group_name_H-M   'P 1'
#
loop_
_entity.id
_entity.type
_entity.pdbx_description
1 polymer ?
#
loop_
_entity_poly.entity_id
_entity_poly.type
_entity_poly.pdbx_seq_one_letter_code
_entity_poly.pdbx_strand_id
1 'polypeptide(L)'
;MGLILRDMTIKARLLCLCLAAFSAVVIAGEGQAQTASTLTAPVQSAWTRIRAALTPEQQANEVRGFLSALASAEGRPTLPPLDARDIASGRAVSLDDPALLQRPQAHEITVTVGGQFMIFRPLSRASLEPFFGR
;
A
#
# COMPACT_ATOMS: atom_id res chain seq x y z
N MET A 1 23.87 41.86 42.77
CA MET A 1 23.86 40.45 42.32
C MET A 1 22.41 40.06 42.07
N GLY A 2 21.99 40.05 40.80
CA GLY A 2 20.60 39.83 40.38
C GLY A 2 20.39 40.09 38.87
N LEU A 3 19.41 39.38 38.29
CA LEU A 3 18.89 39.32 36.91
C LEU A 3 19.63 38.35 35.95
N ILE A 4 19.12 37.15 35.66
CA ILE A 4 17.92 36.73 34.87
C ILE A 4 18.15 36.84 33.34
N LEU A 5 18.41 35.67 32.75
CA LEU A 5 17.85 35.03 31.54
C LEU A 5 17.30 35.87 30.36
N ARG A 6 17.54 35.32 29.15
CA ARG A 6 16.89 35.54 27.82
C ARG A 6 17.58 36.60 26.96
N ASP A 7 17.64 36.51 25.64
CA ASP A 7 17.26 35.55 24.59
C ASP A 7 17.55 36.32 23.29
N MET A 8 17.99 35.64 22.22
CA MET A 8 18.08 36.16 20.83
C MET A 8 18.94 37.43 20.65
N THR A 9 19.88 37.52 19.71
CA THR A 9 19.63 37.56 18.27
C THR A 9 20.96 38.01 17.60
N ILE A 10 21.06 37.82 16.28
CA ILE A 10 21.75 38.72 15.33
C ILE A 10 23.24 38.47 15.02
N LYS A 11 23.47 38.11 13.73
CA LYS A 11 24.66 38.38 12.87
C LYS A 11 25.97 37.78 13.39
N ALA A 12 26.64 36.86 12.72
CA ALA A 12 27.02 36.82 11.31
C ALA A 12 27.90 35.56 11.20
N ARG A 13 27.79 34.76 10.16
CA ARG A 13 28.70 34.78 8.99
C ARG A 13 28.19 33.62 8.12
N LEU A 14 27.49 33.87 7.03
CA LEU A 14 28.04 34.24 5.72
C LEU A 14 28.94 33.13 5.15
N LEU A 15 28.58 32.66 3.95
CA LEU A 15 29.34 31.91 2.94
C LEU A 15 29.36 30.37 2.99
N CYS A 16 28.59 29.79 2.05
CA CYS A 16 28.97 28.80 1.02
C CYS A 16 27.66 28.08 0.58
N LEU A 17 26.74 28.69 -0.18
CA LEU A 17 26.82 28.92 -1.63
C LEU A 17 27.71 27.88 -2.35
N CYS A 18 27.10 26.78 -2.80
CA CYS A 18 27.37 26.14 -4.10
C CYS A 18 26.33 25.04 -4.40
N LEU A 19 25.41 25.39 -5.30
CA LEU A 19 24.94 24.60 -6.43
C LEU A 19 24.82 23.06 -6.31
N ALA A 20 23.58 22.56 -6.33
CA ALA A 20 23.18 21.51 -7.26
C ALA A 20 21.68 21.60 -7.51
N ALA A 21 21.32 22.43 -8.49
CA ALA A 21 20.03 22.40 -9.15
C ALA A 21 19.89 21.06 -9.89
N PHE A 22 18.85 20.29 -9.58
CA PHE A 22 18.27 19.36 -10.54
C PHE A 22 16.76 19.53 -10.51
N SER A 23 16.29 20.49 -11.30
CA SER A 23 14.91 20.56 -11.74
C SER A 23 14.68 19.45 -12.76
N ALA A 24 13.71 18.58 -12.49
CA ALA A 24 13.00 17.86 -13.53
C ALA A 24 11.50 18.14 -13.35
N VAL A 25 10.97 18.90 -14.30
CA VAL A 25 9.54 19.18 -14.51
C VAL A 25 8.88 18.00 -15.23
N VAL A 26 7.54 17.97 -15.16
CA VAL A 26 6.56 17.12 -15.88
C VAL A 26 6.07 15.94 -15.00
N ILE A 27 4.79 15.84 -14.60
CA ILE A 27 3.55 16.09 -15.35
C ILE A 27 2.46 16.66 -14.43
N ALA A 28 1.74 17.67 -14.90
CA ALA A 28 0.41 17.99 -14.39
C ALA A 28 -0.53 16.82 -14.72
N GLY A 29 -0.90 16.06 -13.70
CA GLY A 29 -2.08 15.23 -13.70
C GLY A 29 -3.01 15.78 -12.63
N GLU A 30 -4.05 16.51 -13.04
CA GLU A 30 -5.20 16.80 -12.20
C GLU A 30 -5.93 15.47 -11.92
N GLY A 31 -5.39 14.70 -10.97
CA GLY A 31 -5.97 13.48 -10.46
C GLY A 31 -6.25 13.71 -9.00
N GLN A 32 -7.50 14.07 -8.72
CA GLN A 32 -8.14 14.20 -7.41
C GLN A 32 -7.29 13.64 -6.26
N ALA A 33 -6.88 14.51 -5.34
CA ALA A 33 -6.58 14.09 -3.98
C ALA A 33 -7.89 13.52 -3.41
N GLN A 34 -8.15 12.25 -3.72
CA GLN A 34 -9.19 11.47 -3.08
C GLN A 34 -8.83 11.50 -1.60
N THR A 35 -9.73 12.08 -0.81
CA THR A 35 -9.72 11.94 0.64
C THR A 35 -9.58 10.45 0.92
N ALA A 36 -8.37 10.01 1.25
CA ALA A 36 -8.10 8.63 1.60
C ALA A 36 -9.00 8.33 2.79
N SER A 37 -10.02 7.50 2.57
CA SER A 37 -10.87 7.04 3.65
C SER A 37 -9.98 6.19 4.55
N THR A 38 -9.78 6.65 5.79
CA THR A 38 -8.99 5.90 6.78
C THR A 38 -9.60 4.52 6.94
N LEU A 39 -8.82 3.47 6.63
CA LEU A 39 -9.20 2.09 6.89
C LEU A 39 -9.63 1.92 8.36
N THR A 40 -10.70 1.15 8.56
CA THR A 40 -11.12 0.81 9.93
C THR A 40 -10.06 -0.08 10.58
N ALA A 41 -9.92 0.01 11.91
CA ALA A 41 -8.93 -0.77 12.66
C ALA A 41 -9.01 -2.30 12.40
N PRO A 42 -10.22 -2.93 12.29
CA PRO A 42 -10.32 -4.34 11.96
C PRO A 42 -9.75 -4.69 10.58
N VAL A 43 -10.01 -3.85 9.56
CA VAL A 43 -9.51 -4.07 8.20
C VAL A 43 -7.99 -3.90 8.15
N GLN A 44 -7.45 -2.88 8.83
CA GLN A 44 -6.02 -2.65 8.94
C GLN A 44 -5.29 -3.78 9.69
N SER A 45 -5.90 -4.32 10.74
CA SER A 45 -5.35 -5.46 11.50
C SER A 45 -5.32 -6.72 10.65
N ALA A 46 -6.42 -7.05 9.95
CA ALA A 46 -6.48 -8.19 9.05
C ALA A 46 -5.44 -8.06 7.92
N TRP A 47 -5.28 -6.87 7.36
CA TRP A 47 -4.23 -6.60 6.37
C TRP A 47 -2.82 -6.88 6.88
N THR A 48 -2.54 -6.45 8.11
CA THR A 48 -1.24 -6.70 8.74
C THR A 48 -0.97 -8.20 8.88
N ARG A 49 -2.00 -8.99 9.20
CA ARG A 49 -1.89 -10.45 9.28
C ARG A 49 -1.65 -11.13 7.93
N ILE A 50 -2.24 -10.65 6.84
CA ILE A 50 -1.95 -11.16 5.47
C ILE A 50 -0.45 -11.05 5.17
N ARG A 51 0.16 -9.90 5.48
CA ARG A 51 1.59 -9.67 5.23
C ARG A 51 2.52 -10.43 6.18
N ALA A 52 2.03 -10.73 7.39
CA ALA A 52 2.77 -11.49 8.38
C ALA A 52 2.63 -13.02 8.21
N ALA A 53 1.73 -13.47 7.34
CA ALA A 53 1.51 -14.90 7.10
C ALA A 53 2.78 -15.56 6.54
N LEU A 54 3.11 -16.74 7.07
CA LEU A 54 4.31 -17.49 6.71
C LEU A 54 4.01 -18.72 5.85
N THR A 55 2.75 -19.16 5.82
CA THR A 55 2.32 -20.31 5.03
C THR A 55 1.21 -19.94 4.05
N PRO A 56 1.13 -20.64 2.90
CA PRO A 56 0.04 -20.47 1.94
C PRO A 56 -1.37 -20.51 2.54
N GLU A 57 -1.66 -21.53 3.36
CA GLU A 57 -2.97 -21.73 3.97
C GLU A 57 -3.30 -20.63 4.99
N GLN A 58 -2.30 -20.22 5.79
CA GLN A 58 -2.46 -19.09 6.70
C GLN A 58 -2.78 -17.81 5.93
N GLN A 59 -2.04 -17.51 4.86
CA GLN A 59 -2.29 -16.30 4.08
C GLN A 59 -3.68 -16.33 3.44
N ALA A 60 -4.13 -17.48 2.93
CA ALA A 60 -5.49 -17.64 2.39
C ALA A 60 -6.58 -17.41 3.46
N ASN A 61 -6.37 -17.91 4.68
CA ASN A 61 -7.27 -17.65 5.81
C ASN A 61 -7.32 -16.16 6.18
N GLU A 62 -6.18 -15.50 6.25
CA GLU A 62 -6.12 -14.06 6.57
C GLU A 62 -6.73 -13.20 5.47
N VAL A 63 -6.58 -13.58 4.19
CA VAL A 63 -7.26 -12.92 3.07
C VAL A 63 -8.78 -13.03 3.22
N ARG A 64 -9.32 -14.22 3.53
CA ARG A 64 -10.76 -14.38 3.84
C ARG A 64 -11.19 -13.52 5.03
N GLY A 65 -10.39 -13.48 6.09
CA GLY A 65 -10.63 -12.65 7.26
C GLY A 65 -10.66 -11.15 6.93
N PHE A 66 -9.77 -10.70 6.06
CA PHE A 66 -9.74 -9.33 5.55
C PHE A 66 -10.98 -9.00 4.72
N LEU A 67 -11.38 -9.85 3.78
CA LEU A 67 -12.59 -9.64 2.98
C LEU A 67 -13.85 -9.61 3.86
N SER A 68 -13.90 -10.45 4.90
CA SER A 68 -14.99 -10.43 5.89
C SER A 68 -15.03 -9.14 6.71
N ALA A 69 -13.86 -8.66 7.17
CA ALA A 69 -13.75 -7.38 7.87
C ALA A 69 -14.15 -6.19 6.97
N LEU A 70 -13.77 -6.23 5.70
CA LEU A 70 -14.15 -5.23 4.70
C LEU A 70 -15.66 -5.23 4.47
N ALA A 71 -16.24 -6.42 4.25
CA ALA A 71 -17.69 -6.55 4.07
C ALA A 71 -18.49 -6.07 5.28
N SER A 72 -17.98 -6.33 6.49
CA SER A 72 -18.57 -5.83 7.73
C SER A 72 -18.49 -4.31 7.84
N ALA A 73 -17.37 -3.71 7.44
CA ALA A 73 -17.19 -2.26 7.44
C ALA A 73 -18.06 -1.54 6.40
N GLU A 74 -18.31 -2.16 5.25
CA GLU A 74 -19.16 -1.61 4.18
C GLU A 74 -20.64 -2.00 4.32
N GLY A 75 -20.98 -2.90 5.25
CA GLY A 75 -22.34 -3.39 5.45
C GLY A 75 -22.85 -4.32 4.34
N ARG A 76 -21.98 -4.78 3.44
CA ARG A 76 -22.31 -5.70 2.33
C ARG A 76 -21.07 -6.47 1.88
N PRO A 77 -21.21 -7.65 1.26
CA PRO A 77 -20.10 -8.32 0.58
C PRO A 77 -19.52 -7.43 -0.52
N THR A 78 -18.21 -7.15 -0.45
CA THR A 78 -17.49 -6.36 -1.45
C THR A 78 -16.16 -7.03 -1.78
N LEU A 79 -15.88 -7.15 -3.07
CA LEU A 79 -14.54 -7.47 -3.57
C LEU A 79 -13.82 -6.17 -3.92
N PRO A 80 -12.68 -5.87 -3.29
CA PRO A 80 -11.92 -4.66 -3.61
C PRO A 80 -11.26 -4.79 -4.99
N PRO A 81 -11.04 -3.67 -5.71
CA PRO A 81 -10.23 -3.64 -6.92
C PRO A 81 -8.83 -4.22 -6.67
N LEU A 82 -8.33 -4.95 -7.67
CA LEU A 82 -7.07 -5.65 -7.63
C LEU A 82 -6.26 -5.32 -8.89
N ASP A 83 -4.96 -5.13 -8.70
CA ASP A 83 -3.98 -5.05 -9.76
C ASP A 83 -2.86 -6.06 -9.46
N ALA A 84 -2.35 -6.70 -10.51
CA ALA A 84 -1.18 -7.57 -10.41
C ALA A 84 -0.01 -6.97 -11.20
N ARG A 85 1.20 -7.16 -10.69
CA ARG A 85 2.43 -6.88 -11.41
C ARG A 85 3.40 -8.04 -11.32
N ASP A 86 4.13 -8.30 -12.38
CA ASP A 86 5.28 -9.19 -12.35
C ASP A 86 6.45 -8.48 -11.67
N ILE A 87 7.09 -9.15 -10.72
CA ILE A 87 8.15 -8.56 -9.90
C ILE A 87 9.44 -8.40 -10.70
N ALA A 88 9.73 -9.32 -11.62
CA ALA A 88 10.99 -9.32 -12.37
C ALA A 88 11.02 -8.17 -13.40
N SER A 89 9.91 -7.97 -14.11
CA SER A 89 9.79 -6.96 -15.17
C SER A 89 9.17 -5.66 -14.70
N GLY A 90 8.50 -5.65 -13.54
CA GLY A 90 7.74 -4.51 -13.02
C GLY A 90 6.47 -4.18 -13.81
N ARG A 91 6.11 -5.02 -14.79
CA ARG A 91 4.96 -4.79 -15.68
C ARG A 91 3.65 -5.23 -15.04
N ALA A 92 2.57 -4.54 -15.38
CA ALA A 92 1.23 -4.97 -15.03
C ALA A 92 0.90 -6.32 -15.68
N VAL A 93 0.20 -7.17 -14.95
CA VAL A 93 -0.25 -8.50 -15.36
C VAL A 93 -1.77 -8.54 -15.26
N SER A 94 -2.43 -9.10 -16.27
CA SER A 94 -3.88 -9.28 -16.24
C SER A 94 -4.26 -10.27 -15.14
N LEU A 95 -5.34 -10.00 -14.41
CA LEU A 95 -5.84 -10.91 -13.38
C LEU A 95 -6.33 -12.26 -13.95
N ASP A 96 -6.70 -12.29 -15.23
CA ASP A 96 -7.11 -13.49 -15.95
C ASP A 96 -5.92 -14.28 -16.55
N ASP A 97 -4.69 -13.75 -16.44
CA ASP A 97 -3.51 -14.43 -16.95
C ASP A 97 -3.27 -15.73 -16.16
N PRO A 98 -3.22 -16.90 -16.81
CA PRO A 98 -2.94 -18.16 -16.12
C PRO A 98 -1.58 -18.15 -15.41
N ALA A 99 -0.60 -17.37 -15.87
CA ALA A 99 0.71 -17.23 -15.25
C ALA A 99 0.62 -16.70 -13.82
N LEU A 100 -0.35 -15.82 -13.52
CA LEU A 100 -0.59 -15.29 -12.19
C LEU A 100 -0.88 -16.42 -11.19
N LEU A 101 -1.70 -17.37 -11.60
CA LEU A 101 -2.11 -18.51 -10.79
C LEU A 101 -1.07 -19.65 -10.79
N GLN A 102 -0.28 -19.79 -11.86
CA GLN A 102 0.78 -20.80 -11.95
C GLN A 102 2.03 -20.41 -11.14
N ARG A 103 2.37 -19.11 -11.09
CA ARG A 103 3.53 -18.60 -10.36
C ARG A 103 3.17 -17.40 -9.46
N PRO A 104 2.29 -17.56 -8.46
CA PRO A 104 1.80 -16.44 -7.65
C PRO A 104 2.91 -15.66 -6.94
N GLN A 105 3.97 -16.36 -6.51
CA GLN A 105 5.12 -15.77 -5.82
C GLN A 105 6.01 -14.88 -6.70
N ALA A 106 5.88 -14.98 -8.03
CA ALA A 106 6.57 -14.11 -8.99
C ALA A 106 5.84 -12.77 -9.17
N HIS A 107 4.65 -12.62 -8.59
CA HIS A 107 3.81 -11.45 -8.74
C HIS A 107 3.62 -10.72 -7.41
N GLU A 108 3.34 -9.43 -7.52
CA GLU A 108 2.90 -8.60 -6.41
C GLU A 108 1.49 -8.11 -6.71
N ILE A 109 0.64 -8.14 -5.69
CA ILE A 109 -0.76 -7.76 -5.78
C ILE A 109 -0.97 -6.46 -5.03
N THR A 110 -1.64 -5.53 -5.70
CA THR A 110 -2.14 -4.30 -5.10
C THR A 110 -3.64 -4.42 -4.94
N VAL A 111 -4.12 -4.28 -3.71
CA VAL A 111 -5.54 -4.22 -3.36
C VAL A 111 -5.87 -2.77 -3.06
N THR A 112 -6.92 -2.23 -3.69
CA THR A 112 -7.34 -0.84 -3.45
C THR A 112 -8.56 -0.80 -2.54
N VAL A 113 -8.46 -0.14 -1.37
CA VAL A 113 -9.57 0.02 -0.42
C VAL A 113 -9.65 1.47 0.03
N GLY A 114 -10.77 2.14 -0.24
CA GLY A 114 -10.99 3.52 0.22
C GLY A 114 -9.93 4.53 -0.29
N GLY A 115 -9.31 4.26 -1.44
CA GLY A 115 -8.20 5.06 -1.98
C GLY A 115 -6.82 4.69 -1.42
N GLN A 116 -6.72 3.71 -0.52
CA GLN A 116 -5.44 3.17 -0.03
C GLN A 116 -4.99 1.97 -0.86
N PHE A 117 -3.71 1.95 -1.21
CA PHE A 117 -3.06 0.85 -1.93
C PHE A 117 -2.39 -0.10 -0.95
N MET A 118 -2.89 -1.33 -0.92
CA MET A 118 -2.52 -2.36 0.03
C MET A 118 -1.79 -3.47 -0.74
N ILE A 119 -0.46 -3.53 -0.58
CA ILE A 119 0.41 -4.39 -1.40
C ILE A 119 0.87 -5.65 -0.65
N PHE A 120 0.74 -6.82 -1.28
CA PHE A 120 1.29 -8.08 -0.75
C PHE A 120 1.80 -9.01 -1.85
N ARG A 121 2.69 -9.94 -1.48
CA ARG A 121 3.12 -11.04 -2.34
C ARG A 121 2.34 -12.31 -1.99
N PRO A 122 1.65 -12.94 -2.94
CA PRO A 122 0.97 -14.21 -2.71
C PRO A 122 1.97 -15.33 -2.47
N LEU A 123 1.74 -16.15 -1.44
CA LEU A 123 2.54 -17.33 -1.16
C LEU A 123 2.12 -18.52 -2.03
N SER A 124 0.86 -18.58 -2.47
CA SER A 124 0.39 -19.59 -3.41
C SER A 124 -0.87 -19.12 -4.15
N ARG A 125 -1.42 -20.02 -4.99
CA ARG A 125 -2.70 -19.83 -5.67
C ARG A 125 -3.83 -19.65 -4.66
N ALA A 126 -3.81 -20.42 -3.58
CA ALA A 126 -4.84 -20.39 -2.53
C ALA A 126 -4.92 -19.01 -1.84
N SER A 127 -3.82 -18.25 -1.81
CA SER A 127 -3.80 -16.90 -1.28
C SER A 127 -4.57 -15.90 -2.16
N LEU A 128 -4.77 -16.22 -3.44
CA LEU A 128 -5.47 -15.39 -4.41
C LEU A 128 -6.93 -15.81 -4.63
N GLU A 129 -7.25 -17.10 -4.48
CA GLU A 129 -8.60 -17.65 -4.71
C GLU A 129 -9.74 -16.85 -4.04
N PRO A 130 -9.63 -16.39 -2.78
CA PRO A 130 -10.71 -15.64 -2.15
C PRO A 130 -11.10 -14.35 -2.86
N PHE A 131 -10.18 -13.74 -3.61
CA PHE A 131 -10.44 -12.52 -4.38
C PHE A 131 -11.23 -12.77 -5.65
N PHE A 132 -11.25 -14.01 -6.15
CA PHE A 132 -11.92 -14.38 -7.39
C PHE A 132 -13.30 -14.99 -7.17
N GLY A 133 -13.73 -15.20 -5.92
CA GLY A 133 -15.07 -15.69 -5.58
C GLY A 133 -15.37 -17.11 -6.12
N ARG A 134 -14.34 -17.93 -6.31
CA ARG A 134 -14.43 -19.32 -6.80
C ARG A 134 -14.31 -20.30 -5.65
#